data_AF-A0AA39F1P9-F1
#
_entry.id   AF-A0AA39F1P9-F1
#
_cell.length_a   1.000
_cell.length_b   1.000
_cell.length_c   1.000
_cell.angle_alpha   90.00
_cell.angle_beta   90.00
_cell.angle_gamma   90.00
#
_symmetry.space_group_name_H-M   'P 1'
#
loop_
_entity.id
_entity.type
_entity.pdbx_description
1 polymer ?
#
loop_
_entity_poly.entity_id
_entity_poly.type
_entity_poly.pdbx_seq_one_letter_code
_entity_poly.pdbx_strand_id
1 'polypeptide(L)'
;MENVSVSKGIFPMRGNYFIGGKGKRVKNKFFTNELSYKAYKKAWNVIENVAEEINVNMFKQILSDLQNYIGEIRDNRRDDITSEIPTAILLTGINLPDHDENTDVKKTHCTFRLLEAWYFEKCDINTPLVIIIPDFESFNSTILRDFILVLSCYAKTMKFVLVFGVATTLHAIHRSLSYDVTSKLRVQVFHTPTQMKSLSDVLEGTVLSGKTPFKLTGSAFKLLTDIFLFYDFSVDNFLQGFKLCMDLHFHGNNYTSLCCERENIPVQINKLTIDDLNELKKLPSINNYLRKEFNDKCENIHDEEFKNIIIKLLNDYHDSMSGFYPILKCFHYLTYSLPGFRDCAVIDPDGETQSDNLTVKSKCQ
;
A
#
# COMPACT_ATOMS: atom_id res chain seq x y z
N MET A 1 4.30 2.92 -44.64
CA MET A 1 4.58 3.89 -43.56
C MET A 1 4.28 5.28 -44.12
N GLU A 2 3.02 5.75 -44.04
CA GLU A 2 2.60 7.07 -44.57
C GLU A 2 1.89 7.91 -43.48
N ASN A 3 2.37 7.84 -42.24
CA ASN A 3 1.81 8.62 -41.11
C ASN A 3 2.84 9.59 -40.52
N VAL A 4 3.60 10.29 -41.36
CA VAL A 4 4.57 11.29 -40.89
C VAL A 4 4.29 12.62 -41.58
N SER A 5 3.44 13.44 -40.97
CA SER A 5 3.29 14.86 -41.31
C SER A 5 4.22 15.66 -40.40
N VAL A 6 5.24 16.30 -40.95
CA VAL A 6 6.27 17.06 -40.19
C VAL A 6 5.70 18.27 -39.41
N SER A 7 4.43 18.61 -39.64
CA SER A 7 3.73 19.79 -39.10
C SER A 7 2.61 19.49 -38.10
N LYS A 8 2.31 18.22 -37.80
CA LYS A 8 1.24 17.85 -36.84
C LYS A 8 1.88 17.30 -35.56
N GLY A 9 1.55 17.89 -34.42
CA GLY A 9 2.05 17.48 -33.10
C GLY A 9 1.26 16.36 -32.42
N ILE A 10 0.08 16.00 -32.95
CA ILE A 10 -0.78 14.94 -32.40
C ILE A 10 -1.36 14.11 -33.54
N PHE A 11 -1.20 12.79 -33.46
CA PHE A 11 -1.75 11.82 -34.41
C PHE A 11 -2.73 10.90 -33.69
N PRO A 12 -4.03 11.25 -33.62
CA PRO A 12 -4.99 10.41 -32.94
C PRO A 12 -5.25 9.15 -33.77
N MET A 13 -4.75 8.01 -33.29
CA MET A 13 -5.09 6.71 -33.81
C MET A 13 -6.41 6.28 -33.18
N ARG A 14 -7.53 6.51 -33.88
CA ARG A 14 -8.85 6.05 -33.39
C ARG A 14 -8.89 4.52 -33.45
N GLY A 15 -8.66 3.87 -32.32
CA GLY A 15 -9.07 2.47 -32.12
C GLY A 15 -10.61 2.36 -32.10
N ASN A 16 -11.13 1.14 -31.97
CA ASN A 16 -12.58 0.85 -31.90
C ASN A 16 -13.28 1.34 -30.60
N TYR A 17 -12.66 2.26 -29.86
CA TYR A 17 -13.21 2.81 -28.64
C TYR A 17 -14.24 3.90 -28.96
N PHE A 18 -15.50 3.64 -28.59
CA PHE A 18 -16.58 4.63 -28.62
C PHE A 18 -16.88 5.06 -27.19
N ILE A 19 -16.95 6.37 -26.95
CA ILE A 19 -17.37 6.93 -25.66
C ILE A 19 -18.81 6.45 -25.38
N GLY A 20 -19.03 5.77 -24.26
CA GLY A 20 -20.30 5.12 -23.89
C GLY A 20 -20.42 3.64 -24.26
N GLY A 21 -19.53 3.11 -25.10
CA GLY A 21 -19.42 1.67 -25.34
C GLY A 21 -18.52 1.03 -24.28
N LYS A 22 -19.00 0.00 -23.57
CA LYS A 22 -18.16 -0.82 -22.69
C LYS A 22 -16.96 -1.31 -23.50
N GLY A 23 -15.79 -0.71 -23.29
CA GLY A 23 -14.55 -1.15 -23.91
C GLY A 23 -14.38 -2.63 -23.61
N LYS A 24 -14.40 -3.48 -24.65
CA LYS A 24 -13.99 -4.87 -24.49
C LYS A 24 -12.53 -4.80 -24.06
N ARG A 25 -12.27 -4.97 -22.75
CA ARG A 25 -10.92 -5.26 -22.24
C ARG A 25 -10.35 -6.32 -23.17
N VAL A 26 -9.29 -5.98 -23.89
CA VAL A 26 -8.51 -6.96 -24.65
C VAL A 26 -7.93 -7.89 -23.60
N LYS A 27 -8.68 -8.94 -23.25
CA LYS A 27 -8.14 -10.07 -22.51
C LYS A 27 -7.13 -10.68 -23.46
N ASN A 28 -5.85 -10.39 -23.29
CA ASN A 28 -4.78 -11.17 -23.92
C ASN A 28 -4.92 -12.61 -23.39
N LYS A 29 -5.76 -13.41 -24.07
CA LYS A 29 -6.08 -14.79 -23.71
C LYS A 29 -4.86 -15.70 -23.76
N PHE A 30 -3.80 -15.29 -24.45
CA PHE A 30 -2.60 -16.09 -24.72
C PHE A 30 -1.91 -16.59 -23.44
N PHE A 31 -1.79 -15.76 -22.40
CA PHE A 31 -1.07 -16.14 -21.16
C PHE A 31 -1.98 -16.51 -19.98
N THR A 32 -3.27 -16.16 -20.04
CA THR A 32 -4.19 -16.31 -18.89
C THR A 32 -4.44 -17.75 -18.45
N ASN A 33 -4.13 -18.74 -19.30
CA ASN A 33 -4.37 -20.15 -19.02
C ASN A 33 -3.14 -20.92 -18.57
N GLU A 34 -1.94 -20.33 -18.63
CA GLU A 34 -0.69 -20.97 -18.23
C GLU A 34 -0.68 -21.32 -16.74
N LEU A 35 -0.02 -22.42 -16.39
CA LEU A 35 0.05 -22.92 -15.02
C LEU A 35 0.77 -21.93 -14.10
N SER A 36 1.86 -21.34 -14.60
CA SER A 36 2.64 -20.29 -13.96
C SER A 36 1.80 -19.05 -13.65
N TYR A 37 1.03 -18.54 -14.63
CA TYR A 37 0.19 -17.37 -14.45
C TYR A 37 -0.93 -17.59 -13.41
N LYS A 38 -1.53 -18.79 -13.39
CA LYS A 38 -2.53 -19.15 -12.38
C LYS A 38 -1.93 -19.21 -10.97
N ALA A 39 -0.73 -19.78 -10.84
CA ALA A 39 -0.01 -19.83 -9.56
C ALA A 39 0.36 -18.42 -9.08
N TYR A 40 0.93 -17.60 -9.96
CA TYR A 40 1.22 -16.18 -9.71
C TYR A 40 -0.01 -15.44 -9.20
N LYS A 41 -1.13 -15.53 -9.94
CA LYS A 41 -2.35 -14.80 -9.60
C LYS A 41 -2.93 -15.24 -8.25
N LYS A 42 -2.90 -16.55 -7.95
CA LYS A 42 -3.33 -17.05 -6.64
C LYS A 42 -2.45 -16.48 -5.53
N ALA A 43 -1.13 -16.50 -5.70
CA ALA A 43 -0.18 -16.01 -4.71
C ALA A 43 -0.28 -14.49 -4.50
N TRP A 44 -0.40 -13.71 -5.59
CA TRP A 44 -0.52 -12.25 -5.51
C TRP A 44 -1.81 -11.82 -4.82
N ASN A 45 -2.95 -12.45 -5.14
CA ASN A 45 -4.23 -12.14 -4.50
C ASN A 45 -4.19 -12.31 -2.97
N VAL A 46 -3.43 -13.27 -2.45
CA VAL A 46 -3.28 -13.45 -0.99
C VAL A 46 -2.56 -12.25 -0.38
N ILE A 47 -1.48 -11.78 -1.01
CA ILE A 47 -0.69 -10.64 -0.55
C ILE A 47 -1.48 -9.34 -0.66
N GLU A 48 -2.14 -9.14 -1.79
CA GLU A 48 -2.98 -7.97 -2.06
C GLU A 48 -4.13 -7.86 -1.03
N ASN A 49 -4.85 -8.96 -0.78
CA ASN A 49 -5.93 -8.97 0.21
C ASN A 49 -5.43 -8.67 1.63
N VAL A 50 -4.27 -9.22 2.03
CA VAL A 50 -3.71 -8.96 3.37
C VAL A 50 -3.24 -7.50 3.49
N ALA A 51 -2.60 -6.96 2.45
CA ALA A 51 -2.19 -5.57 2.43
C ALA A 51 -3.40 -4.61 2.49
N GLU A 52 -4.46 -4.91 1.73
CA GLU A 52 -5.72 -4.16 1.79
C GLU A 52 -6.38 -4.25 3.16
N GLU A 53 -6.43 -5.44 3.79
CA GLU A 53 -6.99 -5.63 5.12
C GLU A 53 -6.23 -4.82 6.18
N ILE A 54 -4.90 -4.84 6.15
CA ILE A 54 -4.06 -4.05 7.05
C ILE A 54 -4.31 -2.55 6.86
N ASN A 55 -4.34 -2.09 5.60
CA ASN A 55 -4.64 -0.69 5.28
C ASN A 55 -6.03 -0.28 5.82
N VAL A 56 -7.08 -1.05 5.53
CA VAL A 56 -8.43 -0.77 6.01
C VAL A 56 -8.49 -0.73 7.53
N ASN A 57 -7.83 -1.68 8.21
CA ASN A 57 -7.81 -1.73 9.68
C ASN A 57 -7.11 -0.50 10.29
N MET A 58 -5.97 -0.09 9.72
CA MET A 58 -5.26 1.12 10.16
C MET A 58 -6.13 2.38 10.00
N PHE A 59 -6.80 2.55 8.85
CA PHE A 59 -7.64 3.72 8.61
C PHE A 59 -8.94 3.70 9.42
N LYS A 60 -9.48 2.53 9.75
CA LYS A 60 -10.73 2.40 10.50
C LYS A 60 -10.66 3.04 11.88
N GLN A 61 -9.54 2.89 12.59
CA GLN A 61 -9.37 3.49 13.91
C GLN A 61 -9.40 5.03 13.82
N ILE A 62 -8.64 5.59 12.88
CA ILE A 62 -8.57 7.04 12.65
C ILE A 62 -9.93 7.60 12.22
N LEU A 63 -10.61 6.89 11.32
CA LEU A 63 -11.95 7.28 10.88
C LEU A 63 -12.94 7.26 12.05
N SER A 64 -12.83 6.29 12.96
CA SER A 64 -13.64 6.26 14.18
C SER A 64 -13.35 7.46 15.09
N ASP A 65 -12.08 7.81 15.28
CA ASP A 65 -11.69 8.95 16.12
C ASP A 65 -12.16 10.28 15.52
N LEU A 66 -12.05 10.43 14.19
CA LEU A 66 -12.54 11.60 13.46
C LEU A 66 -14.08 11.67 13.47
N GLN A 67 -14.77 10.53 13.36
CA GLN A 67 -16.23 10.47 13.50
C GLN A 67 -16.69 10.87 14.91
N ASN A 68 -15.99 10.42 15.95
CA ASN A 68 -16.28 10.80 17.32
C ASN A 68 -16.09 12.32 17.52
N TYR A 69 -14.98 12.88 17.03
CA TYR A 69 -14.71 14.32 17.08
C TYR A 69 -15.80 15.16 16.38
N ILE A 70 -16.21 14.75 15.17
CA ILE A 70 -17.30 15.43 14.44
C ILE A 70 -18.63 15.24 15.16
N GLY A 71 -18.86 14.09 15.78
CA GLY A 71 -20.02 13.81 16.64
C GLY A 71 -20.12 14.78 17.82
N GLU A 72 -19.03 15.00 18.54
CA GLU A 72 -18.97 15.97 19.65
C GLU A 72 -19.30 17.40 19.17
N ILE A 73 -18.80 17.80 17.99
CA ILE A 73 -19.08 19.13 17.41
C ILE A 73 -20.55 19.27 16.99
N ARG A 74 -21.14 18.21 16.46
CA ARG A 74 -22.55 18.18 16.08
C ARG A 74 -23.44 18.38 17.32
N ASP A 75 -23.13 17.69 18.40
CA ASP A 75 -23.96 17.60 19.61
C ASP A 75 -23.82 18.84 20.53
N ASN A 76 -22.77 19.66 20.33
CA ASN A 76 -22.64 20.97 20.98
C ASN A 76 -23.78 21.93 20.61
N ARG A 77 -24.41 22.50 21.65
CA ARG A 77 -25.55 23.44 21.52
C ARG A 77 -25.12 24.74 20.85
N ARG A 78 -26.03 25.34 20.09
CA ARG A 78 -25.83 26.59 19.33
C ARG A 78 -25.36 27.79 20.17
N ASP A 79 -25.61 27.80 21.47
CA ASP A 79 -25.22 28.93 22.32
C ASP A 79 -23.72 28.96 22.64
N ASP A 80 -22.99 27.88 22.34
CA ASP A 80 -21.52 27.76 22.46
C ASP A 80 -20.78 27.91 21.12
N ILE A 81 -21.37 28.58 20.11
CA ILE A 81 -20.65 28.91 18.87
C ILE A 81 -19.55 29.92 19.20
N THR A 82 -18.39 29.38 19.59
CA THR A 82 -17.14 30.14 19.60
C THR A 82 -16.86 30.59 18.17
N SER A 83 -16.22 31.75 18.01
CA SER A 83 -15.84 32.25 16.68
C SER A 83 -14.76 31.40 15.98
N GLU A 84 -14.43 30.25 16.56
CA GLU A 84 -13.36 29.36 16.15
C GLU A 84 -13.94 28.18 15.37
N ILE A 85 -13.34 27.88 14.23
CA ILE A 85 -13.71 26.78 13.36
C ILE A 85 -12.98 25.52 13.86
N PRO A 86 -13.71 24.47 14.27
CA PRO A 86 -13.10 23.18 14.59
C PRO A 86 -12.31 22.65 13.41
N THR A 87 -11.05 22.32 13.66
CA THR A 87 -10.09 21.91 12.62
C THR A 87 -9.36 20.66 13.08
N ALA A 88 -9.56 19.56 12.36
CA ALA A 88 -8.77 18.35 12.50
C ALA A 88 -7.53 18.43 11.62
N ILE A 89 -6.36 18.20 12.18
CA ILE A 89 -5.13 18.01 11.41
C ILE A 89 -4.88 16.52 11.33
N LEU A 90 -4.88 15.99 10.11
CA LEU A 90 -4.46 14.64 9.83
C LEU A 90 -3.03 14.70 9.30
N LEU A 91 -2.07 14.19 10.08
CA LEU A 91 -0.70 14.03 9.60
C LEU A 91 -0.70 12.84 8.64
N THR A 92 -0.80 13.06 7.33
CA THR A 92 -0.90 11.99 6.33
C THR A 92 0.39 11.83 5.54
N GLY A 93 0.81 10.59 5.30
CA GLY A 93 1.79 10.30 4.25
C GLY A 93 1.28 10.70 2.86
N ILE A 94 2.23 10.94 1.96
CA ILE A 94 2.01 11.47 0.62
C ILE A 94 1.08 10.53 -0.18
N ASN A 95 0.02 11.11 -0.76
CA ASN A 95 -1.00 10.56 -1.67
C ASN A 95 -2.36 10.17 -1.06
N LEU A 96 -3.38 10.99 -1.35
CA LEU A 96 -4.78 10.56 -1.42
C LEU A 96 -5.21 10.49 -2.90
N PRO A 97 -5.97 9.46 -3.32
CA PRO A 97 -6.57 9.43 -4.65
C PRO A 97 -7.79 10.34 -4.74
N ASP A 98 -7.90 11.06 -5.86
CA ASP A 98 -9.04 11.91 -6.19
C ASP A 98 -10.29 11.07 -6.55
N HIS A 99 -11.43 11.44 -5.96
CA HIS A 99 -12.74 10.94 -6.36
C HIS A 99 -13.54 12.06 -7.05
N ASP A 100 -13.59 12.04 -8.38
CA ASP A 100 -14.42 12.93 -9.17
C ASP A 100 -15.88 12.45 -9.15
N GLU A 101 -16.75 13.16 -8.41
CA GLU A 101 -18.19 13.03 -8.53
C GLU A 101 -18.78 14.10 -9.45
N ASN A 102 -19.64 13.67 -10.38
CA ASN A 102 -20.38 14.54 -11.28
C ASN A 102 -21.38 15.40 -10.49
N THR A 103 -21.26 16.72 -10.59
CA THR A 103 -22.18 17.68 -9.96
C THR A 103 -23.05 18.38 -11.00
N ASP A 104 -24.36 18.47 -10.75
CA ASP A 104 -25.37 19.05 -11.66
C ASP A 104 -25.39 20.60 -11.64
N VAL A 105 -24.65 21.25 -10.73
CA VAL A 105 -24.62 22.71 -10.58
C VAL A 105 -23.43 23.30 -11.33
N LYS A 106 -23.67 24.30 -12.18
CA LYS A 106 -22.58 25.02 -12.85
C LYS A 106 -21.71 25.75 -11.82
N LYS A 107 -20.39 25.54 -11.90
CA LYS A 107 -19.38 26.14 -11.00
C LYS A 107 -19.50 27.67 -10.86
N THR A 108 -19.98 28.37 -11.89
CA THR A 108 -20.19 29.83 -11.88
C THR A 108 -21.26 30.32 -10.91
N HIS A 109 -22.14 29.44 -10.44
CA HIS A 109 -23.22 29.79 -9.51
C HIS A 109 -22.90 29.41 -8.05
N CYS A 110 -21.76 28.76 -7.79
CA CYS A 110 -21.34 28.34 -6.45
C CYS A 110 -20.81 29.53 -5.64
N THR A 111 -21.71 30.22 -4.94
CA THR A 111 -21.38 31.33 -4.01
C THR A 111 -21.72 30.93 -2.57
N PHE A 112 -21.02 31.51 -1.59
CA PHE A 112 -21.31 31.26 -0.16
C PHE A 112 -22.74 31.61 0.24
N ARG A 113 -23.35 32.61 -0.39
CA ARG A 113 -24.75 32.98 -0.17
C ARG A 113 -25.72 31.88 -0.63
N LEU A 114 -25.44 31.25 -1.77
CA LEU A 114 -26.22 30.12 -2.26
C LEU A 114 -26.01 28.89 -1.37
N LEU A 115 -24.77 28.66 -0.93
CA LEU A 115 -24.43 27.60 0.01
C LEU A 115 -25.20 27.75 1.34
N GLU A 116 -25.27 28.96 1.87
CA GLU A 116 -26.03 29.26 3.08
C GLU A 116 -27.54 29.01 2.89
N ALA A 117 -28.12 29.52 1.79
CA ALA A 117 -29.53 29.28 1.48
C ALA A 117 -29.84 27.77 1.33
N TRP A 118 -28.97 27.05 0.63
CA TRP A 118 -29.07 25.59 0.49
C TRP A 118 -28.95 24.86 1.84
N TYR A 119 -28.02 25.28 2.69
CA TYR A 119 -27.81 24.68 4.01
C TYR A 119 -29.06 24.84 4.89
N PHE A 120 -29.71 26.00 4.87
CA PHE A 120 -30.96 26.20 5.62
C PHE A 120 -32.17 25.43 5.05
N GLU A 121 -32.19 25.16 3.75
CA GLU A 121 -33.30 24.44 3.11
C GLU A 121 -33.17 22.91 3.26
N LYS A 122 -31.95 22.38 3.22
CA LYS A 122 -31.69 20.93 3.07
C LYS A 122 -31.03 20.28 4.27
N CYS A 123 -30.31 21.03 5.10
CA CYS A 123 -29.55 20.45 6.21
C CYS A 123 -30.20 20.75 7.55
N ASP A 124 -30.11 19.79 8.46
CA ASP A 124 -30.43 20.05 9.86
C ASP A 124 -29.46 21.09 10.43
N ILE A 125 -30.01 21.90 11.31
CA ILE A 125 -29.37 23.01 12.02
C ILE A 125 -28.02 22.64 12.67
N ASN A 126 -27.88 21.39 13.14
CA ASN A 126 -26.71 20.92 13.85
C ASN A 126 -25.70 20.19 12.96
N THR A 127 -26.01 19.91 11.70
CA THR A 127 -25.18 19.07 10.82
C THR A 127 -23.96 19.86 10.33
N PRO A 128 -22.73 19.54 10.76
CA PRO A 128 -21.55 20.26 10.32
C PRO A 128 -21.23 19.97 8.84
N LEU A 129 -20.86 21.02 8.09
CA LEU A 129 -20.28 20.88 6.77
C LEU A 129 -18.77 20.60 6.90
N VAL A 130 -18.37 19.38 6.54
CA VAL A 130 -16.98 18.94 6.60
C VAL A 130 -16.28 19.29 5.30
N ILE A 131 -15.17 20.03 5.38
CA ILE A 131 -14.34 20.43 4.24
C ILE A 131 -12.97 19.80 4.41
N ILE A 132 -12.59 18.93 3.47
CA ILE A 132 -11.32 18.20 3.50
C ILE A 132 -10.34 18.88 2.54
N ILE A 133 -9.18 19.27 3.05
CA ILE A 133 -8.04 19.81 2.31
C ILE A 133 -6.93 18.75 2.39
N PRO A 134 -6.86 17.81 1.43
CA PRO A 134 -6.02 16.62 1.55
C PRO A 134 -4.52 16.90 1.48
N ASP A 135 -4.11 17.94 0.75
CA ASP A 135 -2.71 18.35 0.64
C ASP A 135 -2.58 19.84 0.97
N PHE A 136 -2.48 20.14 2.26
CA PHE A 136 -2.44 21.51 2.77
C PHE A 136 -1.22 22.30 2.26
N GLU A 137 -0.06 21.64 2.06
CA GLU A 137 1.20 22.30 1.69
C GLU A 137 1.21 22.78 0.23
N SER A 138 0.43 22.13 -0.63
CA SER A 138 0.28 22.52 -2.04
C SER A 138 -0.62 23.76 -2.25
N PHE A 139 -1.38 24.19 -1.24
CA PHE A 139 -2.24 25.37 -1.37
C PHE A 139 -1.45 26.68 -1.28
N ASN A 140 -1.88 27.66 -2.08
CA ASN A 140 -1.40 29.03 -1.91
C ASN A 140 -1.89 29.59 -0.56
N SER A 141 -0.95 30.00 0.29
CA SER A 141 -1.21 30.53 1.63
C SER A 141 -2.17 31.72 1.65
N THR A 142 -2.12 32.59 0.64
CA THR A 142 -3.04 33.76 0.56
C THR A 142 -4.48 33.34 0.29
N ILE A 143 -4.68 32.42 -0.65
CA ILE A 143 -6.03 31.92 -0.99
C ILE A 143 -6.61 31.15 0.20
N LEU A 144 -5.79 30.32 0.84
CA LEU A 144 -6.23 29.54 1.99
C LEU A 144 -6.58 30.44 3.19
N ARG A 145 -5.78 31.47 3.45
CA ARG A 145 -6.08 32.51 4.43
C ARG A 145 -7.42 33.19 4.16
N ASP A 146 -7.62 33.72 2.95
CA ASP A 146 -8.85 34.42 2.59
C ASP A 146 -10.06 33.49 2.67
N PHE A 147 -9.90 32.23 2.25
CA PHE A 147 -10.94 31.21 2.36
C PHE A 147 -11.35 30.93 3.81
N ILE A 148 -10.39 30.75 4.72
CA ILE A 148 -10.68 30.52 6.15
C ILE A 148 -11.33 31.75 6.78
N LEU A 149 -10.91 32.96 6.43
CA LEU A 149 -11.55 34.19 6.91
C LEU A 149 -12.99 34.30 6.42
N VAL A 150 -13.28 33.94 5.16
CA VAL A 150 -14.64 33.86 4.65
C VAL A 150 -15.46 32.84 5.44
N LEU A 151 -14.93 31.63 5.68
CA LEU A 151 -15.61 30.63 6.51
C LEU A 151 -15.91 31.15 7.92
N SER A 152 -15.00 31.90 8.53
CA SER A 152 -15.19 32.47 9.88
C SER A 152 -16.34 33.48 9.92
N CYS A 153 -16.56 34.23 8.84
CA CYS A 153 -17.72 35.14 8.73
C CYS A 153 -19.06 34.38 8.72
N TYR A 154 -19.12 33.23 8.03
CA TYR A 154 -20.32 32.39 7.94
C TYR A 154 -20.43 31.37 9.08
N ALA A 155 -19.42 31.23 9.95
CA ALA A 155 -19.43 30.29 11.07
C ALA A 155 -20.55 30.57 12.10
N LYS A 156 -21.12 31.78 12.08
CA LYS A 156 -22.28 32.15 12.91
C LYS A 156 -23.59 31.54 12.40
N THR A 157 -23.72 31.32 11.10
CA THR A 157 -24.95 30.83 10.46
C THR A 157 -24.86 29.35 10.11
N MET A 158 -23.66 28.87 9.78
CA MET A 158 -23.38 27.49 9.40
C MET A 158 -22.28 26.88 10.28
N LYS A 159 -22.40 25.59 10.60
CA LYS A 159 -21.33 24.85 11.30
C LYS A 159 -20.35 24.30 10.26
N PHE A 160 -19.07 24.68 10.36
CA PHE A 160 -18.01 24.14 9.52
C PHE A 160 -17.05 23.27 10.34
N VAL A 161 -16.51 22.23 9.72
CA VAL A 161 -15.37 21.47 10.25
C VAL A 161 -14.33 21.37 9.14
N LEU A 162 -13.10 21.79 9.43
CA LEU A 162 -11.98 21.68 8.51
C LEU A 162 -11.17 20.42 8.82
N VAL A 163 -10.74 19.70 7.78
CA VAL A 163 -9.79 18.59 7.91
C VAL A 163 -8.59 18.91 7.03
N PHE A 164 -7.42 19.11 7.63
CA PHE A 164 -6.17 19.40 6.92
C PHE A 164 -5.30 18.14 6.86
N GLY A 165 -5.03 17.65 5.66
CA GLY A 165 -3.98 16.68 5.41
C GLY A 165 -2.62 17.38 5.34
N VAL A 166 -1.78 17.15 6.33
CA VAL A 166 -0.45 17.75 6.44
C VAL A 166 0.60 16.66 6.27
N ALA A 167 1.52 16.85 5.32
CA ALA A 167 2.53 15.84 5.01
C ALA A 167 3.71 15.85 6.01
N THR A 168 4.08 17.01 6.54
CA THR A 168 5.30 17.16 7.34
C THR A 168 5.05 17.21 8.85
N THR A 169 4.79 18.40 9.39
CA THR A 169 4.63 18.66 10.82
C THR A 169 3.64 19.81 11.04
N LEU A 170 3.18 19.96 12.27
CA LEU A 170 2.35 21.11 12.67
C LEU A 170 3.02 22.47 12.37
N HIS A 171 4.36 22.52 12.27
CA HIS A 171 5.09 23.73 11.92
C HIS A 171 4.73 24.27 10.52
N ALA A 172 4.36 23.41 9.57
CA ALA A 172 3.92 23.83 8.24
C ALA A 172 2.68 24.73 8.30
N ILE A 173 1.76 24.46 9.23
CA ILE A 173 0.57 25.29 9.45
C ILE A 173 0.94 26.65 10.04
N HIS A 174 1.79 26.67 11.07
CA HIS A 174 2.24 27.93 11.68
C HIS A 174 3.06 28.80 10.73
N ARG A 175 3.73 28.20 9.74
CA ARG A 175 4.49 28.92 8.72
C ARG A 175 3.60 29.45 7.58
N SER A 176 2.56 28.72 7.21
CA SER A 176 1.69 29.06 6.08
C SER A 176 0.53 29.98 6.47
N LEU A 177 -0.02 29.85 7.68
CA LEU A 177 -1.13 30.66 8.18
C LEU A 177 -0.64 31.71 9.19
N SER A 178 -1.08 32.94 8.99
CA SER A 178 -0.82 34.06 9.89
C SER A 178 -1.73 34.01 11.14
N TYR A 179 -1.32 34.73 12.19
CA TYR A 179 -1.99 34.70 13.51
C TYR A 179 -3.48 35.11 13.48
N ASP A 180 -3.85 36.03 12.59
CA ASP A 180 -5.24 36.45 12.36
C ASP A 180 -6.14 35.30 11.89
N VAL A 181 -5.56 34.30 11.23
CA VAL A 181 -6.27 33.08 10.78
C VAL A 181 -6.19 31.99 11.83
N THR A 182 -5.00 31.72 12.39
CA THR A 182 -4.80 30.64 13.36
C THR A 182 -5.63 30.84 14.63
N SER A 183 -5.85 32.10 15.04
CA SER A 183 -6.76 32.44 16.16
C SER A 183 -8.25 32.16 15.88
N LYS A 184 -8.62 31.85 14.63
CA LYS A 184 -9.97 31.43 14.24
C LYS A 184 -10.10 29.93 14.10
N LEU A 185 -9.05 29.16 14.39
CA LEU A 185 -9.06 27.71 14.25
C LEU A 185 -8.90 27.06 15.62
N ARG A 186 -9.78 26.11 15.93
CA ARG A 186 -9.62 25.22 17.08
C ARG A 186 -9.05 23.90 16.61
N VAL A 187 -7.74 23.76 16.74
CA VAL A 187 -6.98 22.65 16.17
C VAL A 187 -6.98 21.42 17.09
N GLN A 188 -7.27 20.25 16.53
CA GLN A 188 -7.01 18.94 17.13
C GLN A 188 -6.16 18.10 16.17
N VAL A 189 -5.08 17.50 16.68
CA VAL A 189 -4.14 16.71 15.87
C VAL A 189 -4.50 15.23 15.97
N PHE A 190 -4.60 14.58 14.81
CA PHE A 190 -4.78 13.14 14.65
C PHE A 190 -3.50 12.58 14.01
N HIS A 191 -2.92 11.59 14.67
CA HIS A 191 -1.72 10.93 14.20
C HIS A 191 -2.09 9.68 13.39
N THR A 192 -1.66 9.61 12.13
CA THR A 192 -1.68 8.33 11.40
C THR A 192 -0.49 7.49 11.83
N PRO A 193 -0.57 6.14 11.76
CA PRO A 193 0.60 5.30 11.90
C PRO A 193 1.66 5.70 10.86
N THR A 194 2.93 5.52 11.23
CA THR A 194 4.06 5.82 10.34
C THR A 194 4.12 4.80 9.20
N GLN A 195 4.65 5.20 8.04
CA GLN A 195 4.85 4.29 6.92
C GLN A 195 5.78 3.12 7.26
N MET A 196 6.72 3.33 8.19
CA MET A 196 7.57 2.27 8.74
C MET A 196 6.74 1.19 9.45
N LYS A 197 5.79 1.60 10.30
CA LYS A 197 4.90 0.67 10.99
C LYS A 197 3.99 -0.05 10.01
N SER A 198 3.43 0.67 9.04
CA SER A 198 2.62 0.08 7.99
C SER A 198 3.39 -0.96 7.17
N LEU A 199 4.61 -0.66 6.73
CA LEU A 199 5.45 -1.62 6.02
C LEU A 199 5.78 -2.84 6.89
N SER A 200 6.12 -2.62 8.17
CA SER A 200 6.39 -3.69 9.12
C SER A 200 5.19 -4.64 9.26
N ASP A 201 3.99 -4.10 9.47
CA ASP A 201 2.74 -4.86 9.57
C ASP A 201 2.46 -5.64 8.27
N VAL A 202 2.65 -5.00 7.11
CA VAL A 202 2.50 -5.65 5.79
C VAL A 202 3.52 -6.78 5.61
N LEU A 203 4.78 -6.56 5.98
CA LEU A 203 5.85 -7.56 5.88
C LEU A 203 5.60 -8.76 6.80
N GLU A 204 5.16 -8.50 8.03
CA GLU A 204 4.79 -9.56 8.98
C GLU A 204 3.56 -10.33 8.50
N GLY A 205 2.55 -9.63 7.98
CA GLY A 205 1.31 -10.22 7.47
C GLY A 205 1.48 -11.03 6.18
N THR A 206 2.51 -10.73 5.37
CA THR A 206 2.66 -11.32 4.02
C THR A 206 3.94 -12.14 3.85
N VAL A 207 5.11 -11.50 3.80
CA VAL A 207 6.40 -12.11 3.44
C VAL A 207 6.90 -13.03 4.56
N LEU A 208 6.76 -12.61 5.81
CA LEU A 208 7.24 -13.30 7.00
C LEU A 208 6.16 -14.16 7.70
N SER A 209 4.93 -14.12 7.19
CA SER A 209 3.80 -14.86 7.76
C SER A 209 3.85 -16.37 7.49
N GLY A 210 4.65 -16.83 6.52
CA GLY A 210 4.67 -18.23 6.07
C GLY A 210 3.43 -18.69 5.28
N LYS A 211 2.40 -17.85 5.14
CA LYS A 211 1.18 -18.16 4.35
C LYS A 211 1.44 -18.20 2.84
N THR A 212 2.42 -17.42 2.36
CA THR A 212 2.79 -17.38 0.95
C THR A 212 3.94 -18.34 0.65
N PRO A 213 3.87 -19.13 -0.43
CA PRO A 213 4.95 -20.03 -0.83
C PRO A 213 6.10 -19.28 -1.49
N PHE A 214 5.85 -18.12 -2.10
CA PHE A 214 6.85 -17.29 -2.74
C PHE A 214 7.71 -16.55 -1.69
N LYS A 215 9.03 -16.51 -1.92
CA LYS A 215 10.02 -15.88 -1.05
C LYS A 215 11.00 -15.04 -1.86
N LEU A 216 11.38 -13.90 -1.31
CA LEU A 216 12.44 -13.06 -1.86
C LEU A 216 13.81 -13.55 -1.38
N THR A 217 14.81 -13.34 -2.21
CA THR A 217 16.21 -13.46 -1.81
C THR A 217 16.60 -12.28 -0.91
N GLY A 218 17.60 -12.48 -0.04
CA GLY A 218 18.05 -11.42 0.86
C GLY A 218 18.54 -10.15 0.13
N SER A 219 19.13 -10.30 -1.06
CA SER A 219 19.56 -9.16 -1.88
C SER A 219 18.39 -8.40 -2.48
N ALA A 220 17.36 -9.09 -3.00
CA ALA A 220 16.16 -8.47 -3.53
C ALA A 220 15.36 -7.77 -2.42
N PHE A 221 15.23 -8.44 -1.27
CA PHE A 221 14.59 -7.85 -0.09
C PHE A 221 15.32 -6.57 0.36
N LYS A 222 16.66 -6.63 0.47
CA LYS A 222 17.48 -5.47 0.82
C LYS A 222 17.30 -4.31 -0.18
N LEU A 223 17.29 -4.61 -1.48
CA LEU A 223 17.09 -3.58 -2.50
C LEU A 223 15.72 -2.89 -2.35
N LEU A 224 14.65 -3.66 -2.15
CA LEU A 224 13.31 -3.10 -1.98
C LEU A 224 13.20 -2.27 -0.68
N THR A 225 13.82 -2.74 0.41
CA THR A 225 13.86 -1.97 1.66
C THR A 225 14.70 -0.70 1.53
N ASP A 226 15.82 -0.74 0.79
CA ASP A 226 16.67 0.42 0.55
C ASP A 226 15.92 1.46 -0.30
N ILE A 227 15.16 1.04 -1.31
CA ILE A 227 14.30 1.95 -2.10
C ILE A 227 13.27 2.63 -1.20
N PHE A 228 12.58 1.85 -0.37
CA PHE A 228 11.58 2.39 0.55
C PHE A 228 12.18 3.38 1.56
N LEU A 229 13.28 3.02 2.24
CA LEU A 229 13.87 3.82 3.32
C LEU A 229 14.57 5.09 2.83
N PHE A 230 15.18 5.05 1.64
CA PHE A 230 16.05 6.13 1.16
C PHE A 230 15.43 7.00 0.06
N TYR A 231 14.26 6.64 -0.49
CA TYR A 231 13.69 7.37 -1.62
C TYR A 231 12.25 7.85 -1.39
N ASP A 232 11.30 6.98 -1.05
CA ASP A 232 9.87 7.34 -1.18
C ASP A 232 8.97 7.01 0.03
N PHE A 233 9.39 6.16 0.97
CA PHE A 233 8.55 5.66 2.07
C PHE A 233 7.15 5.18 1.60
N SER A 234 7.05 4.66 0.38
CA SER A 234 5.78 4.24 -0.21
C SER A 234 5.60 2.73 -0.12
N VAL A 235 4.63 2.30 0.69
CA VAL A 235 4.24 0.88 0.81
C VAL A 235 3.68 0.36 -0.50
N ASP A 236 2.96 1.19 -1.27
CA ASP A 236 2.46 0.79 -2.60
C ASP A 236 3.62 0.52 -3.56
N ASN A 237 4.62 1.41 -3.63
CA ASN A 237 5.78 1.19 -4.49
C ASN A 237 6.57 -0.06 -4.06
N PHE A 238 6.70 -0.30 -2.75
CA PHE A 238 7.29 -1.54 -2.24
C PHE A 238 6.49 -2.76 -2.71
N LEU A 239 5.16 -2.74 -2.61
CA LEU A 239 4.28 -3.82 -3.08
C LEU A 239 4.34 -4.00 -4.60
N GLN A 240 4.43 -2.92 -5.39
CA GLN A 240 4.64 -3.02 -6.85
C GLN A 240 6.01 -3.61 -7.18
N GLY A 241 7.05 -3.26 -6.43
CA GLY A 241 8.37 -3.87 -6.55
C GLY A 241 8.33 -5.36 -6.21
N PHE A 242 7.63 -5.73 -5.15
CA PHE A 242 7.39 -7.13 -4.77
C PHE A 242 6.63 -7.88 -5.87
N LYS A 243 5.58 -7.26 -6.42
CA LYS A 243 4.78 -7.78 -7.53
C LYS A 243 5.63 -8.03 -8.77
N LEU A 244 6.56 -7.12 -9.09
CA LEU A 244 7.50 -7.28 -10.20
C LEU A 244 8.44 -8.47 -9.95
N CYS A 245 8.96 -8.63 -8.73
CA CYS A 245 9.77 -9.81 -8.39
C CYS A 245 8.98 -11.11 -8.54
N MET A 246 7.72 -11.14 -8.13
CA MET A 246 6.84 -12.28 -8.36
C MET A 246 6.61 -12.53 -9.85
N ASP A 247 6.28 -11.49 -10.61
CA ASP A 247 6.01 -11.63 -12.05
C ASP A 247 7.24 -12.19 -12.77
N LEU A 248 8.43 -11.67 -12.50
CA LEU A 248 9.70 -12.18 -13.03
C LEU A 248 9.99 -13.63 -12.62
N HIS A 249 9.61 -14.04 -11.42
CA HIS A 249 9.82 -15.42 -10.95
C HIS A 249 8.90 -16.41 -11.66
N PHE A 250 7.61 -16.07 -11.81
CA PHE A 250 6.63 -16.96 -12.44
C PHE A 250 6.68 -16.91 -13.97
N HIS A 251 7.28 -15.87 -14.55
CA HIS A 251 7.37 -15.73 -15.99
C HIS A 251 8.33 -16.76 -16.62
N GLY A 252 7.87 -17.40 -17.69
CA GLY A 252 8.72 -18.20 -18.59
C GLY A 252 8.89 -19.68 -18.26
N ASN A 253 8.57 -20.14 -17.04
CA ASN A 253 8.79 -21.53 -16.63
C ASN A 253 7.56 -22.13 -15.93
N ASN A 254 7.00 -23.24 -16.42
CA ASN A 254 5.82 -23.86 -15.79
C ASN A 254 6.15 -24.56 -14.47
N TYR A 255 7.40 -25.00 -14.27
CA TYR A 255 7.81 -25.61 -12.99
C TYR A 255 7.74 -24.62 -11.81
N THR A 256 7.68 -23.31 -12.06
CA THR A 256 7.43 -22.31 -11.02
C THR A 256 6.04 -22.45 -10.40
N SER A 257 5.10 -23.11 -11.08
CA SER A 257 3.78 -23.46 -10.53
C SER A 257 3.84 -24.39 -9.31
N LEU A 258 5.00 -25.04 -9.08
CA LEU A 258 5.29 -25.79 -7.85
C LEU A 258 5.38 -24.90 -6.62
N CYS A 259 5.60 -23.60 -6.79
CA CYS A 259 5.50 -22.60 -5.72
C CYS A 259 4.03 -22.42 -5.32
N CYS A 260 3.52 -23.37 -4.55
CA CYS A 260 2.13 -23.46 -4.11
C CYS A 260 2.03 -23.99 -2.67
N GLU A 261 0.82 -24.03 -2.12
CA GLU A 261 0.56 -24.64 -0.81
C GLU A 261 0.79 -26.16 -0.84
N ARG A 262 1.14 -26.73 0.32
CA ARG A 262 1.50 -28.14 0.49
C ARG A 262 0.53 -29.13 -0.16
N GLU A 263 -0.76 -28.87 -0.05
CA GLU A 263 -1.85 -29.70 -0.58
C GLU A 263 -1.86 -29.77 -2.11
N ASN A 264 -1.40 -28.71 -2.77
CA ASN A 264 -1.49 -28.55 -4.22
C ASN A 264 -0.25 -29.08 -4.96
N ILE A 265 0.86 -29.34 -4.26
CA ILE A 265 2.12 -29.85 -4.83
C ILE A 265 1.92 -31.11 -5.71
N PRO A 266 1.30 -32.20 -5.23
CA PRO A 266 1.18 -33.43 -6.03
C PRO A 266 0.31 -33.20 -7.29
N VAL A 267 -0.71 -32.35 -7.17
CA VAL A 267 -1.60 -32.01 -8.28
C VAL A 267 -0.87 -31.20 -9.36
N GLN A 268 0.03 -30.29 -8.97
CA GLN A 268 0.79 -29.49 -9.93
C GLN A 268 1.89 -30.31 -10.60
N ILE A 269 2.57 -31.19 -9.87
CA ILE A 269 3.61 -32.07 -10.43
C ILE A 269 3.05 -32.96 -11.54
N ASN A 270 1.82 -33.47 -11.36
CA ASN A 270 1.16 -34.28 -12.37
C ASN A 270 0.79 -33.52 -13.65
N LYS A 271 0.75 -32.18 -13.61
CA LYS A 271 0.44 -31.33 -14.77
C LYS A 271 1.68 -30.88 -15.55
N LEU A 272 2.88 -31.15 -15.05
CA LEU A 272 4.13 -30.76 -15.69
C LEU A 272 4.43 -31.61 -16.93
N THR A 273 5.03 -30.99 -17.94
CA THR A 273 5.50 -31.67 -19.14
C THR A 273 6.91 -32.24 -18.94
N ILE A 274 7.33 -33.14 -19.84
CA ILE A 274 8.67 -33.74 -19.80
C ILE A 274 9.76 -32.66 -19.98
N ASP A 275 9.51 -31.65 -20.79
CA ASP A 275 10.42 -30.52 -20.99
C ASP A 275 10.58 -29.71 -19.69
N ASP A 276 9.49 -29.48 -18.96
CA ASP A 276 9.53 -28.82 -17.65
C ASP A 276 10.36 -29.62 -16.63
N LEU A 277 10.26 -30.96 -16.65
CA LEU A 277 11.06 -31.84 -15.80
C LEU A 277 12.55 -31.78 -16.15
N ASN A 278 12.89 -31.68 -17.44
CA ASN A 278 14.26 -31.52 -17.89
C ASN A 278 14.86 -30.18 -17.49
N GLU A 279 14.09 -29.09 -17.60
CA GLU A 279 14.50 -27.77 -17.09
C GLU A 279 14.67 -27.78 -15.56
N LEU A 280 13.80 -28.48 -14.84
CA LEU A 280 13.91 -28.63 -13.39
C LEU A 280 15.16 -29.45 -12.99
N LYS A 281 15.52 -30.50 -13.73
CA LYS A 281 16.77 -31.26 -13.54
C LYS A 281 18.02 -30.39 -13.75
N LYS A 282 17.97 -29.36 -14.60
CA LYS A 282 19.08 -28.43 -14.84
C LYS A 282 19.35 -27.48 -13.66
N LEU A 283 18.40 -27.30 -12.74
CA LEU A 283 18.57 -26.38 -11.62
C LEU A 283 19.81 -26.75 -10.77
N PRO A 284 20.68 -25.79 -10.40
CA PRO A 284 21.93 -26.08 -9.70
C PRO A 284 21.74 -26.82 -8.37
N SER A 285 20.70 -26.46 -7.62
CA SER A 285 20.36 -27.09 -6.33
C SER A 285 20.01 -28.57 -6.50
N ILE A 286 19.19 -28.88 -7.50
CA ILE A 286 18.73 -30.23 -7.79
C ILE A 286 19.85 -31.06 -8.41
N ASN A 287 20.60 -30.49 -9.36
CA ASN A 287 21.77 -31.15 -9.95
C ASN A 287 22.80 -31.52 -8.88
N ASN A 288 23.08 -30.61 -7.93
CA ASN A 288 23.97 -30.91 -6.80
C ASN A 288 23.41 -31.98 -5.86
N TYR A 289 22.10 -32.00 -5.62
CA TYR A 289 21.46 -33.05 -4.82
C TYR A 289 21.55 -34.41 -5.50
N LEU A 290 21.20 -34.48 -6.79
CA LEU A 290 21.28 -35.71 -7.59
C LEU A 290 22.70 -36.25 -7.65
N ARG A 291 23.71 -35.38 -7.83
CA ARG A 291 25.13 -35.76 -7.80
C ARG A 291 25.53 -36.36 -6.44
N LYS A 292 25.04 -35.82 -5.34
CA LYS A 292 25.35 -36.30 -3.98
C LYS A 292 24.69 -37.63 -3.65
N GLU A 293 23.45 -37.86 -4.09
CA GLU A 293 22.70 -39.07 -3.74
C GLU A 293 22.94 -40.24 -4.70
N PHE A 294 23.16 -39.98 -6.00
CA PHE A 294 23.16 -41.04 -7.02
C PHE A 294 24.51 -41.25 -7.75
N ASN A 295 25.55 -40.42 -7.49
CA ASN A 295 26.80 -40.41 -8.27
C ASN A 295 26.52 -40.36 -9.81
N ASP A 296 27.46 -40.77 -10.68
CA ASP A 296 27.38 -40.71 -12.16
C ASP A 296 26.17 -41.44 -12.82
N LYS A 297 25.18 -41.94 -12.06
CA LYS A 297 23.93 -42.53 -12.59
C LYS A 297 22.80 -41.52 -12.81
N CYS A 298 23.11 -40.23 -12.94
CA CYS A 298 22.12 -39.16 -13.11
C CYS A 298 21.26 -39.29 -14.39
N GLU A 299 21.70 -40.06 -15.40
CA GLU A 299 20.99 -40.19 -16.68
C GLU A 299 19.79 -41.16 -16.65
N ASN A 300 19.67 -42.03 -15.63
CA ASN A 300 18.67 -43.12 -15.61
C ASN A 300 17.57 -42.98 -14.56
N ILE A 301 17.32 -41.80 -14.00
CA ILE A 301 16.20 -41.61 -13.06
C ILE A 301 14.90 -41.56 -13.86
N HIS A 302 14.01 -42.54 -13.61
CA HIS A 302 12.69 -42.57 -14.24
C HIS A 302 11.87 -41.36 -13.77
N ASP A 303 11.10 -40.76 -14.69
CA ASP A 303 10.39 -39.51 -14.39
C ASP A 303 9.40 -39.62 -13.21
N GLU A 304 8.81 -40.78 -12.96
CA GLU A 304 7.93 -41.02 -11.80
C GLU A 304 8.70 -41.11 -10.47
N GLU A 305 9.91 -41.69 -10.48
CA GLU A 305 10.78 -41.67 -9.31
C GLU A 305 11.26 -40.26 -9.01
N PHE A 306 11.58 -39.49 -10.05
CA PHE A 306 11.96 -38.09 -9.92
C PHE A 306 10.83 -37.23 -9.34
N LYS A 307 9.59 -37.38 -9.82
CA LYS A 307 8.42 -36.70 -9.25
C LYS A 307 8.26 -36.98 -7.76
N ASN A 308 8.41 -38.24 -7.34
CA ASN A 308 8.33 -38.63 -5.93
C ASN A 308 9.45 -38.02 -5.08
N ILE A 309 10.68 -37.93 -5.62
CA ILE A 309 11.79 -37.25 -4.96
C ILE A 309 11.47 -35.76 -4.78
N ILE A 310 10.96 -35.08 -5.81
CA ILE A 310 10.59 -33.66 -5.74
C ILE A 310 9.47 -33.43 -4.71
N ILE A 311 8.46 -34.30 -4.65
CA ILE A 311 7.40 -34.22 -3.62
C ILE A 311 8.01 -34.28 -2.21
N LYS A 312 8.94 -35.21 -1.96
CA LYS A 312 9.62 -35.33 -0.67
C LYS A 312 10.42 -34.06 -0.35
N LEU A 313 11.26 -33.61 -1.27
CA LEU A 313 12.10 -32.42 -1.08
C LEU A 313 11.28 -31.14 -0.84
N LEU A 314 10.16 -30.96 -1.56
CA LEU A 314 9.29 -29.80 -1.34
C LEU A 314 8.58 -29.88 0.01
N ASN A 315 8.18 -31.07 0.45
CA ASN A 315 7.61 -31.26 1.79
C ASN A 315 8.65 -30.93 2.89
N ASP A 316 9.88 -31.42 2.74
CA ASP A 316 10.98 -31.12 3.67
C ASP A 316 11.29 -29.62 3.70
N TYR A 317 11.21 -28.94 2.54
CA TYR A 317 11.34 -27.50 2.45
C TYR A 317 10.24 -26.76 3.21
N HIS A 318 8.97 -27.17 3.05
CA HIS A 318 7.85 -26.56 3.79
C HIS A 318 8.00 -26.76 5.30
N ASP A 319 8.44 -27.94 5.75
CA ASP A 319 8.69 -28.21 7.17
C ASP A 319 9.82 -27.33 7.71
N SER A 320 10.94 -27.26 6.98
CA SER A 320 12.07 -26.38 7.31
C SER A 320 11.65 -24.92 7.42
N MET A 321 10.82 -24.44 6.48
CA MET A 321 10.35 -23.06 6.48
C MET A 321 9.35 -22.78 7.60
N SER A 322 8.49 -23.76 7.92
CA SER A 322 7.53 -23.66 9.04
C SER A 322 8.23 -23.53 10.39
N GLY A 323 9.40 -24.17 10.56
CA GLY A 323 10.24 -24.03 11.74
C GLY A 323 11.10 -22.76 11.74
N PHE A 324 11.53 -22.30 10.56
CA PHE A 324 12.37 -21.12 10.42
C PHE A 324 11.68 -19.84 10.93
N TYR A 325 10.41 -19.63 10.60
CA TYR A 325 9.71 -18.40 10.99
C TYR A 325 9.53 -18.20 12.50
N PRO A 326 9.05 -19.20 13.27
CA PRO A 326 9.02 -19.11 14.73
C PRO A 326 10.41 -18.84 15.33
N ILE A 327 11.45 -19.52 14.83
CA ILE A 327 12.83 -19.31 15.29
C ILE A 327 13.28 -17.87 15.02
N LEU A 328 12.99 -17.35 13.83
CA LEU A 328 13.31 -15.97 13.46
C LEU A 328 12.59 -14.96 14.37
N LYS A 329 11.30 -15.20 14.67
CA LYS A 329 10.54 -14.36 15.61
C LYS A 329 11.12 -14.41 17.02
N CYS A 330 11.42 -15.61 17.53
CA CYS A 330 12.07 -15.78 18.84
C CYS A 330 13.41 -15.06 18.89
N PHE A 331 14.21 -15.17 17.83
CA PHE A 331 15.49 -14.47 17.73
C PHE A 331 15.29 -12.96 17.71
N HIS A 332 14.33 -12.45 16.95
CA HIS A 332 13.99 -11.03 16.93
C HIS A 332 13.63 -10.50 18.33
N TYR A 333 12.74 -11.18 19.07
CA TYR A 333 12.37 -10.79 20.43
C TYR A 333 13.58 -10.78 21.40
N LEU A 334 14.46 -11.78 21.28
CA LEU A 334 15.70 -11.81 22.06
C LEU A 334 16.61 -10.62 21.72
N THR A 335 16.76 -10.29 20.43
CA THR A 335 17.66 -9.20 19.98
C THR A 335 17.10 -7.80 20.20
N TYR A 336 15.78 -7.61 20.12
CA TYR A 336 15.13 -6.31 20.26
C TYR A 336 15.34 -5.71 21.66
N SER A 337 15.40 -6.56 22.68
CA SER A 337 15.64 -6.15 24.07
C SER A 337 17.07 -5.67 24.35
N LEU A 338 18.03 -5.89 23.44
CA LEU A 338 19.44 -5.54 23.65
C LEU A 338 19.74 -4.07 23.29
N PRO A 339 20.39 -3.29 24.18
CA PRO A 339 20.79 -1.92 23.88
C PRO A 339 21.84 -1.90 22.76
N GLY A 340 21.55 -1.17 21.68
CA GLY A 340 22.37 -1.08 20.46
C GLY A 340 21.70 -1.63 19.19
N PHE A 341 20.60 -2.39 19.32
CA PHE A 341 19.82 -2.91 18.18
C PHE A 341 18.44 -2.27 18.01
N ARG A 342 17.98 -1.44 18.97
CA ARG A 342 16.71 -0.70 18.86
C ARG A 342 16.65 0.16 17.60
N ASP A 343 17.77 0.78 17.20
CA ASP A 343 17.82 1.68 16.03
C ASP A 343 18.02 0.93 14.69
N CYS A 344 18.23 -0.39 14.72
CA CYS A 344 18.52 -1.22 13.54
C CYS A 344 17.32 -2.08 13.11
N ALA A 345 16.22 -2.07 13.87
CA ALA A 345 15.07 -2.88 13.59
C ALA A 345 14.22 -2.23 12.47
N VAL A 346 14.21 -2.85 11.29
CA VAL A 346 13.23 -2.53 10.22
C VAL A 346 11.79 -2.86 10.67
N ILE A 347 11.64 -3.63 11.74
CA ILE A 347 10.40 -4.11 12.32
C ILE A 347 10.42 -3.66 13.78
N ASP A 348 9.87 -2.49 14.04
CA ASP A 348 9.70 -1.97 15.39
C ASP A 348 8.25 -2.23 15.82
N PRO A 349 7.98 -3.13 16.79
CA PRO A 349 6.61 -3.46 17.21
C PRO A 349 5.95 -2.33 18.01
N ASP A 350 6.75 -1.50 18.68
CA ASP A 350 6.30 -0.47 19.59
C ASP A 350 6.64 0.89 19.01
N GLY A 351 5.82 1.37 18.06
CA GLY A 351 5.99 2.66 17.37
C GLY A 351 6.01 3.90 18.28
N GLU A 352 7.00 3.99 19.17
CA GLU A 352 7.35 5.15 19.95
C GLU A 352 8.26 6.04 19.10
N THR A 353 7.75 7.24 18.87
CA THR A 353 8.46 8.40 18.33
C THR A 353 9.89 8.49 18.85
N GLN A 354 10.88 8.38 17.96
CA GLN A 354 12.15 9.06 18.15
C GLN A 354 12.28 10.22 17.17
N SER A 355 12.03 11.40 17.71
CA SER A 355 12.61 12.66 17.27
C SER A 355 14.13 12.53 17.20
N ASP A 356 14.71 13.05 16.12
CA ASP A 356 16.08 13.56 16.04
C ASP A 356 17.18 12.63 16.56
N ASN A 357 17.60 11.66 15.75
CA ASN A 357 19.02 11.31 15.56
C ASN A 357 19.20 10.27 14.45
N LEU A 358 19.13 10.74 13.20
CA LEU A 358 19.57 10.00 12.01
C LEU A 358 21.10 9.95 11.96
N THR A 359 21.72 9.19 12.86
CA THR A 359 23.10 8.73 12.69
C THR A 359 23.29 7.43 13.45
N VAL A 360 23.42 6.29 12.76
CA VAL A 360 24.52 5.31 12.92
C VAL A 360 24.40 4.21 11.85
N LYS A 361 25.26 4.37 10.85
CA LYS A 361 26.05 3.37 10.09
C LYS A 361 25.88 1.87 10.41
N SER A 362 25.57 1.14 9.34
CA SER A 362 26.34 -0.01 8.81
C SER A 362 27.06 -0.91 9.83
N LYS A 363 26.45 -2.06 10.18
CA LYS A 363 27.16 -3.32 10.45
C LYS A 363 26.16 -4.45 10.65
N CYS A 364 25.92 -5.21 9.58
CA CYS A 364 25.64 -6.64 9.63
C CYS A 364 26.00 -7.15 8.23
N GLN A 365 27.25 -7.60 8.12
CA GLN A 365 27.81 -8.31 6.99
C GLN A 365 27.93 -9.77 7.39
#